data_AF-A0A944JVA7-F1
#
_entry.id   AF-A0A944JVA7-F1
#
_cell.length_a   1.000
_cell.length_b   1.000
_cell.length_c   1.000
_cell.angle_alpha   90.00
_cell.angle_beta   90.00
_cell.angle_gamma   90.00
#
_symmetry.space_group_name_H-M   'P 1'
#
loop_
_entity.id
_entity.type
_entity.pdbx_description
1 polymer ?
#
loop_
_entity_poly.entity_id
_entity_poly.type
_entity_poly.pdbx_seq_one_letter_code
_entity_poly.pdbx_strand_id
1 'polypeptide(L)' 'MTAPHPMRLATTVRTADILRRCYPGQPPADVLERALLLLATADGHLDATGTPIPDRYRRQT' A
#
# COMPACT_ATOMS: atom_id res chain seq x y z
N MET A 1 0.29 -11.32 -20.75
CA MET A 1 -0.01 -10.53 -19.55
C MET A 1 1.05 -9.45 -19.44
N THR A 2 0.69 -8.20 -19.68
CA THR A 2 1.63 -7.07 -19.60
C THR A 2 1.94 -6.82 -18.12
N ALA A 3 3.20 -6.97 -17.71
CA ALA A 3 3.58 -6.65 -16.34
C ALA A 3 3.22 -5.19 -16.03
N PRO A 4 2.68 -4.88 -14.83
CA PRO A 4 2.41 -3.51 -14.46
C PRO A 4 3.71 -2.70 -14.51
N HIS A 5 3.65 -1.52 -15.11
CA HIS A 5 4.82 -0.65 -15.18
C HIS A 5 5.19 -0.19 -13.76
N PRO A 6 6.49 -0.24 -13.39
CA PRO A 6 6.91 0.19 -12.07
C PRO A 6 6.59 1.67 -11.88
N MET A 7 5.73 1.97 -10.92
CA MET A 7 5.37 3.35 -10.58
C MET A 7 6.44 3.93 -9.65
N ARG A 8 7.03 5.06 -10.03
CA ARG A 8 7.95 5.80 -9.15
C ARG A 8 7.14 6.73 -8.25
N LEU A 9 7.10 6.42 -6.96
CA LEU A 9 6.53 7.28 -5.93
C LEU A 9 7.58 8.29 -5.46
N ALA A 10 7.28 9.58 -5.61
CA ALA A 10 8.06 10.63 -4.96
C ALA A 10 7.72 10.61 -3.46
N THR A 11 8.73 10.42 -2.61
CA THR A 11 8.56 10.48 -1.16
C THR A 11 8.89 11.88 -0.64
N THR A 12 8.14 12.33 0.36
CA THR A 12 8.51 13.55 1.07
C THR A 12 9.74 13.33 1.95
N VAL A 13 10.45 14.40 2.31
CA VAL A 13 11.58 14.33 3.27
C VAL A 13 11.16 13.64 4.57
N ARG A 14 9.96 13.94 5.06
CA ARG A 14 9.41 13.32 6.28
C ARG A 14 9.21 11.81 6.11
N THR A 15 8.65 11.37 4.98
CA THR A 15 8.46 9.94 4.70
C THR A 15 9.80 9.22 4.63
N ALA A 16 10.80 9.81 3.97
CA ALA A 16 12.15 9.25 3.89
C ALA A 16 12.80 9.11 5.27
N ASP A 17 12.64 10.10 6.14
CA ASP A 17 13.18 10.04 7.51
C ASP A 17 12.49 8.97 8.37
N ILE A 18 11.18 8.79 8.22
CA ILE A 18 10.43 7.70 8.89
C ILE A 18 10.94 6.35 8.41
N LEU A 19 11.06 6.16 7.09
CA LEU A 19 11.57 4.92 6.50
C LEU A 19 12.96 4.59 7.01
N ARG A 20 13.86 5.59 7.03
CA ARG A 20 15.24 5.42 7.50
C ARG A 20 15.34 5.09 8.99
N ARG A 21 14.57 5.77 9.85
CA ARG A 21 14.67 5.63 11.31
C ARG A 21 13.91 4.43 11.86
N CYS A 22 12.73 4.15 11.32
CA CYS A 22 11.83 3.14 11.87
C CYS A 22 11.96 1.78 11.15
N TYR A 23 12.47 1.76 9.91
CA TYR A 23 12.59 0.54 9.11
C TYR A 23 14.00 0.37 8.52
N PRO A 24 15.05 0.41 9.38
CA PRO A 24 16.43 0.32 8.90
C PRO A 24 16.69 -1.01 8.18
N GLY A 25 17.37 -0.95 7.03
CA GLY A 25 17.74 -2.12 6.24
C GLY A 25 16.60 -2.77 5.43
N GLN A 26 15.37 -2.26 5.53
CA GLN A 26 14.25 -2.75 4.72
C GLN A 26 14.10 -1.94 3.43
N PRO A 27 13.78 -2.58 2.29
CA PRO A 27 13.47 -1.86 1.06
C PRO A 27 12.25 -0.95 1.28
N PRO A 28 12.35 0.36 0.94
CA PRO A 28 11.22 1.29 1.07
C PRO A 28 9.94 0.83 0.38
N ALA A 29 10.06 0.17 -0.78
CA ALA A 29 8.93 -0.33 -1.54
C ALA A 29 8.12 -1.35 -0.71
N ASP A 30 8.78 -2.34 -0.11
CA ASP A 30 8.13 -3.39 0.69
C ASP A 30 7.47 -2.83 1.96
N VAL A 31 8.07 -1.80 2.58
CA VAL A 31 7.45 -1.09 3.71
C VAL A 31 6.18 -0.37 3.28
N LEU A 32 6.24 0.36 2.17
CA LEU A 32 5.09 1.11 1.65
C LEU A 32 3.99 0.19 1.14
N GLU A 33 4.33 -0.93 0.51
CA GLU A 33 3.37 -1.94 0.06
C GLU A 33 2.59 -2.52 1.25
N ARG A 34 3.30 -2.96 2.30
CA ARG A 34 2.64 -3.46 3.53
C ARG A 34 1.78 -2.38 4.19
N ALA A 35 2.27 -1.14 4.26
CA ALA A 35 1.50 -0.03 4.82
C ALA A 35 0.22 0.24 4.02
N LEU A 36 0.30 0.20 2.69
CA LEU A 36 -0.86 0.38 1.81
C LEU A 36 -1.86 -0.76 1.96
N LEU A 37 -1.41 -2.01 2.05
CA LEU A 37 -2.28 -3.17 2.29
C LEU A 37 -3.02 -3.03 3.61
N LEU A 38 -2.32 -2.69 4.70
CA LEU A 38 -2.93 -2.49 6.02
C LEU A 38 -3.96 -1.36 6.00
N LEU A 39 -3.64 -0.23 5.37
CA LEU A 39 -4.56 0.90 5.23
C LEU A 39 -5.80 0.51 4.41
N ALA A 40 -5.60 -0.12 3.25
CA ALA A 40 -6.68 -0.53 2.37
C ALA A 40 -7.58 -1.60 3.00
N THR A 41 -7.04 -2.50 3.82
CA THR A 41 -7.85 -3.44 4.63
C THR A 41 -8.65 -2.70 5.70
N ALA A 42 -8.03 -1.79 6.44
CA ALA A 42 -8.71 -1.02 7.48
C ALA A 42 -9.86 -0.16 6.93
N ASP A 43 -9.66 0.40 5.74
CA ASP A 43 -10.65 1.21 5.01
C ASP A 43 -11.69 0.34 4.25
N GLY A 44 -11.63 -0.99 4.38
CA GLY A 44 -12.57 -1.92 3.75
C GLY A 44 -12.48 -1.96 2.22
N HIS A 45 -11.35 -1.59 1.63
CA HIS A 45 -11.09 -1.74 0.19
C HIS A 45 -10.65 -3.15 -0.16
N LEU A 46 -10.04 -3.89 0.78
CA LEU A 46 -9.58 -5.26 0.56
C LEU A 46 -10.47 -6.24 1.33
N ASP A 47 -10.71 -7.40 0.74
CA ASP A 47 -11.30 -8.53 1.45
C ASP A 47 -10.30 -9.20 2.41
N ALA A 48 -10.76 -10.24 3.11
CA ALA A 48 -9.94 -10.99 4.07
C ALA A 48 -8.73 -11.71 3.45
N THR A 49 -8.68 -11.82 2.12
CA THR A 49 -7.55 -12.41 1.37
C THR A 49 -6.57 -11.36 0.86
N GLY A 50 -6.86 -10.07 1.07
CA GLY A 50 -6.06 -8.96 0.56
C GLY A 50 -6.40 -8.59 -0.89
N THR A 51 -7.53 -9.07 -1.43
CA THR A 51 -7.94 -8.78 -2.79
C THR A 51 -8.85 -7.55 -2.82
N PRO A 52 -8.69 -6.62 -3.80
CA PRO A 52 -9.57 -5.46 -3.94
C PRO A 52 -11.04 -5.85 -4.10
N ILE A 53 -11.90 -5.30 -3.25
CA ILE A 53 -13.35 -5.45 -3.34
C ILE A 53 -13.85 -4.59 -4.50
N PRO A 54 -14.54 -5.16 -5.50
CA PRO A 54 -15.04 -4.39 -6.64
C PRO A 54 -16.03 -3.31 -6.19
N ASP A 55 -15.92 -2.11 -6.77
CA ASP A 55 -16.75 -0.93 -6.45
C ASP A 55 -18.27 -1.20 -6.43
N ARG A 56 -18.74 -2.13 -7.28
CA ARG A 56 -20.14 -2.54 -7.34
C ARG A 56 -20.68 -3.17 -6.05
N TYR A 57 -19.81 -3.66 -5.17
CA TYR A 57 -20.18 -4.24 -3.88
C TYR A 57 -20.05 -3.24 -2.72
N ARG A 58 -19.51 -2.05 -2.96
CA ARG A 58 -19.24 -1.05 -1.93
C ARG A 58 -20.45 -0.19 -1.55
N ARG A 59 -21.52 -0.20 -2.36
CA ARG A 59 -22.73 0.64 -2.15
C ARG A 59 -23.84 0.00 -1.30
N GLN A 60 -23.61 -1.11 -0.60
CA GLN A 60 -24.67 -1.81 0.15
C GLN A 60 -24.49 -1.83 1.68
N THR A 61 -23.59 -1.02 2.23
CA THR A 61 -23.40 -0.84 3.68
C THR A 61 -23.58 0.61 4.05
#